data_AF-A0A2N3KC01-F1
#
_entry.id   AF-A0A2N3KC01-F1
#
_cell.length_a   1.000
_cell.length_b   1.000
_cell.length_c   1.000
_cell.angle_alpha   90.00
_cell.angle_beta   90.00
_cell.angle_gamma   90.00
#
_symmetry.space_group_name_H-M   'P 1'
#
loop_
_entity.id
_entity.type
_entity.pdbx_description
1 polymer ?
#
loop_
_entity_poly.entity_id
_entity_poly.type
_entity_poly.pdbx_seq_one_letter_code
_entity_poly.pdbx_strand_id
1 'polypeptide(L)'
;MTNPEKIRRLRAHDLTTMLQWAAEEGWNPGQDDASIFFETDPEGYWGLFDKKGLAATISLVTYSADYAFIGFYMCRPDRRGQGLGMRLWNSVSNDAVAQTIGLDGVVAQQENYAKSGFVLAHRNIRMAGVLANPADFTAPADLYDLKIDDIAIADAFEQSLHLFGESRLSFLKGWIGSEKHTALALYGPMGIRGYGVIRPCQEGYKIGPLFAENETDAECLFKALLSRRKNSLESPVYLDIPEPNQAAANLAARHGMRPVFETARMYRGTNPKLDLTRTFGITSFELG
;
A
#
# COMPACT_ATOMS: atom_id res chain seq x y z
N MET A 1 25.43 31.13 -14.68
CA MET A 1 25.05 30.67 -13.33
C MET A 1 23.57 30.92 -13.14
N THR A 2 22.73 29.89 -13.25
CA THR A 2 21.26 30.04 -13.25
C THR A 2 20.68 29.13 -12.20
N ASN A 3 19.82 29.69 -11.33
CA ASN A 3 19.27 29.08 -10.12
C ASN A 3 19.10 27.55 -10.19
N PRO A 4 19.76 26.79 -9.29
CA PRO A 4 19.95 25.35 -9.37
C PRO A 4 18.65 24.63 -8.98
N GLU A 5 18.49 23.36 -9.32
CA GLU A 5 17.28 22.64 -8.91
C GLU A 5 17.09 22.69 -7.39
N LYS A 6 15.83 22.83 -6.96
CA LYS A 6 15.46 22.98 -5.55
C LYS A 6 14.77 21.73 -5.05
N ILE A 7 15.30 21.13 -3.99
CA ILE A 7 14.63 20.07 -3.24
C ILE A 7 13.85 20.72 -2.09
N ARG A 8 12.58 20.34 -1.92
CA ARG A 8 11.74 20.80 -0.82
C ARG A 8 10.68 19.77 -0.43
N ARG A 9 10.14 19.92 0.78
CA ARG A 9 8.90 19.24 1.18
C ARG A 9 7.74 19.63 0.26
N LEU A 10 6.93 18.65 -0.06
CA LEU A 10 5.68 18.78 -0.80
C LEU A 10 4.54 19.10 0.17
N ARG A 11 3.44 19.63 -0.37
CA ARG A 11 2.22 19.95 0.38
C ARG A 11 1.10 19.01 -0.03
N ALA A 12 0.01 18.98 0.73
CA ALA A 12 -1.15 18.11 0.44
C ALA A 12 -1.61 18.15 -1.04
N HIS A 13 -1.65 19.33 -1.67
CA HIS A 13 -2.07 19.46 -3.07
C HIS A 13 -1.08 18.88 -4.10
N ASP A 14 0.19 18.70 -3.72
CA ASP A 14 1.21 18.11 -4.61
C ASP A 14 0.99 16.58 -4.75
N LEU A 15 0.33 15.92 -3.77
CA LEU A 15 0.11 14.47 -3.81
C LEU A 15 -0.82 14.02 -4.94
N THR A 16 -1.74 14.88 -5.38
CA THR A 16 -2.54 14.60 -6.58
C THR A 16 -1.64 14.35 -7.80
N THR A 17 -0.53 15.09 -7.93
CA THR A 17 0.45 14.86 -9.01
C THR A 17 1.21 13.56 -8.81
N MET A 18 1.55 13.21 -7.57
CA MET A 18 2.24 11.95 -7.25
C MET A 18 1.37 10.74 -7.59
N LEU A 19 0.10 10.76 -7.21
CA LEU A 19 -0.85 9.69 -7.55
C LEU A 19 -1.10 9.60 -9.06
N GLN A 20 -1.17 10.74 -9.75
CA GLN A 20 -1.27 10.74 -11.21
C GLN A 20 -0.06 10.04 -11.84
N TRP A 21 1.17 10.38 -11.42
CA TRP A 21 2.38 9.71 -11.93
C TRP A 21 2.39 8.23 -11.58
N ALA A 22 1.97 7.86 -10.37
CA ALA A 22 1.86 6.46 -9.97
C ALA A 22 0.85 5.69 -10.84
N ALA A 23 -0.28 6.31 -11.19
CA ALA A 23 -1.26 5.75 -12.10
C ALA A 23 -0.69 5.56 -13.52
N GLU A 24 0.04 6.55 -14.03
CA GLU A 24 0.73 6.48 -15.33
C GLU A 24 1.80 5.37 -15.38
N GLU A 25 2.42 5.04 -14.23
CA GLU A 25 3.34 3.91 -14.06
C GLU A 25 2.64 2.57 -13.79
N GLY A 26 1.30 2.53 -13.80
CA GLY A 26 0.50 1.31 -13.60
C GLY A 26 0.31 0.89 -12.13
N TRP A 27 0.64 1.74 -11.16
CA TRP A 27 0.51 1.42 -9.73
C TRP A 27 -0.94 1.46 -9.24
N ASN A 28 -1.86 2.00 -10.04
CA ASN A 28 -3.30 2.04 -9.80
C ASN A 28 -3.66 2.47 -8.36
N PRO A 29 -3.30 3.68 -7.93
CA PRO A 29 -3.64 4.17 -6.60
C PRO A 29 -5.14 4.40 -6.44
N GLY A 30 -5.59 4.51 -5.18
CA GLY A 30 -6.96 4.85 -4.82
C GLY A 30 -7.35 6.27 -5.21
N GLN A 31 -8.64 6.49 -5.44
CA GLN A 31 -9.17 7.82 -5.75
C GLN A 31 -9.15 8.77 -4.55
N ASP A 32 -9.09 8.23 -3.32
CA ASP A 32 -9.09 8.98 -2.06
C ASP A 32 -7.78 8.85 -1.27
N ASP A 33 -6.78 8.19 -1.86
CA ASP A 33 -5.54 7.86 -1.15
C ASP A 33 -4.72 9.13 -0.81
N ALA A 34 -4.91 10.24 -1.54
CA ALA A 34 -4.07 11.45 -1.42
C ALA A 34 -4.06 12.04 -0.01
N SER A 35 -5.24 12.33 0.54
CA SER A 35 -5.37 12.92 1.88
C SER A 35 -4.88 11.95 2.94
N ILE A 36 -5.27 10.68 2.83
CA ILE A 36 -4.91 9.63 3.79
C ILE A 36 -3.39 9.44 3.86
N PHE A 37 -2.74 9.38 2.71
CA PHE A 37 -1.28 9.28 2.61
C PHE A 37 -0.61 10.52 3.20
N PHE A 38 -1.08 11.73 2.85
CA PHE A 38 -0.52 12.97 3.41
C PHE A 38 -0.65 13.03 4.93
N GLU A 39 -1.82 12.72 5.46
CA GLU A 39 -2.13 12.79 6.89
C GLU A 39 -1.37 11.75 7.73
N THR A 40 -0.90 10.68 7.09
CA THR A 40 -0.06 9.67 7.75
C THR A 40 1.28 10.27 8.20
N ASP A 41 1.92 11.06 7.35
CA ASP A 41 3.15 11.81 7.66
C ASP A 41 3.28 13.06 6.74
N PRO A 42 2.77 14.23 7.17
CA PRO A 42 2.80 15.45 6.36
C PRO A 42 4.21 15.92 5.97
N GLU A 43 5.24 15.47 6.70
CA GLU A 43 6.63 15.88 6.49
C GLU A 43 7.44 14.86 5.65
N GLY A 44 6.82 13.73 5.30
CA GLY A 44 7.43 12.60 4.60
C GLY A 44 7.52 12.75 3.08
N TYR A 45 6.99 13.82 2.48
CA TYR A 45 6.88 13.96 1.02
C TYR A 45 7.85 15.01 0.47
N TRP A 46 8.63 14.65 -0.55
CA TRP A 46 9.68 15.49 -1.10
C TRP A 46 9.62 15.57 -2.63
N GLY A 47 9.97 16.73 -3.16
CA GLY A 47 10.03 16.99 -4.58
C GLY A 47 11.28 17.76 -4.98
N LEU A 48 11.80 17.42 -6.15
CA LEU A 48 12.86 18.15 -6.84
C LEU A 48 12.25 18.97 -7.97
N PHE A 49 12.52 20.28 -7.96
CA PHE A 49 12.03 21.24 -8.94
C PHE A 49 13.17 21.74 -9.82
N ASP A 50 12.97 21.68 -11.14
CA ASP A 50 13.83 22.30 -12.14
C ASP A 50 13.14 23.53 -12.76
N LYS A 51 13.72 24.09 -13.84
CA LYS A 51 13.15 25.24 -14.56
C LYS A 51 11.78 24.94 -15.20
N LYS A 52 11.40 23.67 -15.33
CA LYS A 52 10.15 23.18 -15.90
C LYS A 52 9.22 22.59 -14.82
N GLY A 53 9.40 22.99 -13.57
CA GLY A 53 8.55 22.62 -12.43
C GLY A 53 8.99 21.34 -11.73
N LEU A 54 8.03 20.63 -11.12
CA LEU A 54 8.29 19.37 -10.42
C LEU A 54 8.84 18.32 -11.42
N ALA A 55 10.01 17.78 -11.12
CA ALA A 55 10.73 16.88 -12.02
C ALA A 55 10.91 15.47 -11.42
N ALA A 56 10.98 15.34 -10.10
CA ALA A 56 11.03 14.06 -9.40
C ALA A 56 10.38 14.16 -8.02
N THR A 57 9.87 13.04 -7.52
CA THR A 57 9.21 12.90 -6.22
C THR A 57 9.78 11.70 -5.47
N ILE A 58 9.65 11.72 -4.15
CA ILE A 58 9.86 10.57 -3.26
C ILE A 58 9.04 10.81 -1.99
N SER A 59 8.48 9.75 -1.41
CA SER A 59 8.03 9.75 -0.02
C SER A 59 8.97 8.92 0.84
N LEU A 60 9.18 9.37 2.07
CA LEU A 60 9.78 8.64 3.18
C LEU A 60 8.83 8.86 4.36
N VAL A 61 7.80 8.01 4.45
CA VAL A 61 6.77 8.08 5.49
C VAL A 61 7.31 7.41 6.75
N THR A 62 7.41 8.18 7.83
CA THR A 62 7.98 7.71 9.10
C THR A 62 6.86 7.29 10.06
N TYR A 63 6.82 6.01 10.43
CA TYR A 63 5.84 5.49 11.40
C TYR A 63 6.35 5.63 12.84
N SER A 64 7.64 5.36 13.05
CA SER A 64 8.32 5.50 14.33
C SER A 64 9.82 5.77 14.10
N ALA A 65 10.59 5.91 15.18
CA ALA A 65 12.05 5.94 15.09
C ALA A 65 12.65 4.60 14.60
N ASP A 66 11.88 3.52 14.62
CA ASP A 66 12.33 2.19 14.24
C ASP A 66 11.93 1.81 12.82
N TYR A 67 10.88 2.43 12.26
CA TYR A 67 10.37 2.09 10.93
C TYR A 67 9.91 3.29 10.09
N ALA A 68 10.36 3.30 8.83
CA ALA A 68 9.85 4.17 7.78
C ALA A 68 9.63 3.38 6.48
N PHE A 69 8.87 3.96 5.55
CA PHE A 69 8.59 3.36 4.25
C PHE A 69 8.84 4.35 3.12
N ILE A 70 9.59 3.93 2.10
CA ILE A 70 9.82 4.71 0.88
C ILE A 70 8.79 4.33 -0.17
N GLY A 71 8.10 5.35 -0.68
CA GLY A 71 7.16 5.25 -1.79
C GLY A 71 7.39 6.37 -2.81
N PHE A 72 6.56 6.38 -3.85
CA PHE A 72 6.49 7.44 -4.86
C PHE A 72 7.83 7.94 -5.41
N TYR A 73 8.85 7.07 -5.45
CA TYR A 73 10.15 7.40 -6.01
C TYR A 73 10.07 7.39 -7.53
N MET A 74 9.74 8.54 -8.10
CA MET A 74 9.40 8.69 -9.51
C MET A 74 10.08 9.92 -10.10
N CYS A 75 10.38 9.87 -11.39
CA CYS A 75 10.89 11.00 -12.15
C CYS A 75 10.08 11.16 -13.42
N ARG A 76 9.67 12.40 -13.71
CA ARG A 76 8.88 12.75 -14.89
C ARG A 76 9.60 12.22 -16.15
N PRO A 77 8.91 11.54 -17.09
CA PRO A 77 9.57 10.87 -18.22
C PRO A 77 10.54 11.75 -19.01
N ASP A 78 10.17 13.00 -19.27
CA ASP A 78 10.98 13.99 -20.01
C ASP A 78 12.18 14.55 -19.21
N ARG A 79 12.41 14.08 -17.98
CA ARG A 79 13.52 14.44 -17.09
C ARG A 79 14.37 13.26 -16.63
N ARG A 80 14.05 12.04 -17.09
CA ARG A 80 14.85 10.83 -16.79
C ARG A 80 16.24 10.91 -17.41
N GLY A 81 17.18 10.13 -16.86
CA GLY A 81 18.57 10.08 -17.35
C GLY A 81 19.46 11.26 -16.95
N GLN A 82 18.93 12.25 -16.22
CA GLN A 82 19.66 13.47 -15.82
C GLN A 82 20.15 13.43 -14.36
N GLY A 83 20.04 12.28 -13.68
CA GLY A 83 20.44 12.12 -12.27
C GLY A 83 19.53 12.80 -11.24
N LEU A 84 18.40 13.39 -11.64
CA LEU A 84 17.49 14.11 -10.74
C LEU A 84 16.90 13.21 -9.65
N GLY A 85 16.40 12.02 -10.02
CA GLY A 85 15.90 11.05 -9.06
C GLY A 85 16.95 10.68 -8.02
N MET A 86 18.18 10.37 -8.46
CA MET A 86 19.26 9.99 -7.56
C MET A 86 19.67 11.11 -6.60
N ARG A 87 19.65 12.37 -7.06
CA ARG A 87 19.90 13.52 -6.19
C ARG A 87 18.82 13.68 -5.13
N LEU A 88 17.55 13.53 -5.52
CA LEU A 88 16.44 13.56 -4.59
C LEU A 88 16.54 12.40 -3.58
N TRP A 89 16.82 11.19 -4.07
CA TRP A 89 17.05 10.01 -3.25
C TRP A 89 18.14 10.25 -2.21
N ASN A 90 19.32 10.72 -2.61
CA ASN A 90 20.43 10.98 -1.69
C ASN A 90 20.07 12.06 -0.66
N SER A 91 19.33 13.09 -1.07
CA SER A 91 18.90 14.15 -0.15
C SER A 91 17.92 13.67 0.92
N VAL A 92 17.10 12.67 0.62
CA VAL A 92 16.04 12.20 1.54
C VAL A 92 16.49 10.97 2.33
N SER A 93 17.14 10.02 1.67
CA SER A 93 17.53 8.74 2.28
C SER A 93 18.75 8.83 3.20
N ASN A 94 19.62 9.83 3.04
CA ASN A 94 20.78 10.05 3.91
C ASN A 94 20.37 10.65 5.26
N ASP A 95 19.28 11.42 5.30
CA ASP A 95 18.77 12.06 6.52
C ASP A 95 17.72 11.19 7.23
N ALA A 96 17.44 9.99 6.70
CA ALA A 96 16.47 9.08 7.28
C ALA A 96 16.99 8.51 8.61
N VAL A 97 16.27 8.80 9.70
CA VAL A 97 16.62 8.40 11.06
C VAL A 97 16.11 7.01 11.44
N ALA A 98 15.13 6.48 10.70
CA ALA A 98 14.50 5.21 11.02
C ALA A 98 15.51 4.04 10.94
N GLN A 99 15.52 3.16 11.94
CA GLN A 99 16.42 2.00 11.98
C GLN A 99 16.18 1.05 10.80
N THR A 100 14.93 0.89 10.40
CA THR A 100 14.49 0.07 9.28
C THR A 100 13.71 0.91 8.29
N ILE A 101 14.04 0.77 7.01
CA ILE A 101 13.32 1.41 5.92
C ILE A 101 12.85 0.34 4.95
N GLY A 102 11.54 0.21 4.77
CA GLY A 102 10.92 -0.65 3.76
C GLY A 102 10.69 0.08 2.44
N LEU A 103 10.63 -0.65 1.34
CA LEU A 103 10.07 -0.20 0.07
C LEU A 103 9.49 -1.37 -0.73
N ASP A 104 8.60 -1.05 -1.65
CA ASP A 104 8.19 -1.94 -2.75
C ASP A 104 8.73 -1.41 -4.07
N GLY A 105 9.83 -2.01 -4.54
CA GLY A 105 10.50 -1.60 -5.76
C GLY A 105 9.96 -2.34 -6.97
N VAL A 106 9.69 -1.63 -8.08
CA VAL A 106 9.49 -2.30 -9.37
C VAL A 106 10.71 -3.15 -9.72
N VAL A 107 10.50 -4.32 -10.36
CA VAL A 107 11.56 -5.31 -10.59
C VAL A 107 12.80 -4.71 -11.28
N ALA A 108 12.59 -3.82 -12.25
CA ALA A 108 13.66 -3.14 -12.98
C ALA A 108 14.58 -2.26 -12.10
N GLN A 109 14.16 -1.90 -10.90
CA GLN A 109 14.88 -0.99 -10.00
C GLN A 109 15.56 -1.69 -8.82
N GLN A 110 15.38 -3.01 -8.64
CA GLN A 110 15.91 -3.77 -7.50
C GLN A 110 17.43 -3.60 -7.33
N GLU A 111 18.20 -3.66 -8.43
CA GLU A 111 19.66 -3.48 -8.37
C GLU A 111 20.06 -2.08 -7.89
N ASN A 112 19.25 -1.05 -8.19
CA ASN A 112 19.51 0.31 -7.74
C ASN A 112 19.22 0.48 -6.24
N TYR A 113 18.18 -0.18 -5.73
CA TYR A 113 17.92 -0.23 -4.29
C TYR A 113 18.98 -1.04 -3.54
N ALA A 114 19.45 -2.15 -4.11
CA ALA A 114 20.54 -2.94 -3.53
C ALA A 114 21.83 -2.14 -3.33
N LYS A 115 22.18 -1.25 -4.28
CA LYS A 115 23.31 -0.31 -4.14
C LYS A 115 23.13 0.67 -2.97
N SER A 116 21.89 0.88 -2.52
CA SER A 116 21.55 1.75 -1.38
C SER A 116 21.40 0.97 -0.07
N GLY A 117 21.82 -0.30 -0.03
CA GLY A 117 21.80 -1.15 1.16
C GLY A 117 20.46 -1.85 1.41
N PHE A 118 19.53 -1.83 0.45
CA PHE A 118 18.29 -2.59 0.56
C PHE A 118 18.50 -4.06 0.20
N VAL A 119 17.97 -4.95 1.03
CA VAL A 119 18.00 -6.39 0.81
C VAL A 119 16.59 -6.88 0.46
N LEU A 120 16.48 -7.72 -0.57
CA LEU A 120 15.23 -8.36 -0.96
C LEU A 120 14.70 -9.24 0.18
N ALA A 121 13.44 -9.04 0.57
CA ALA A 121 12.75 -9.90 1.51
C ALA A 121 11.82 -10.89 0.79
N HIS A 122 10.94 -10.38 -0.07
CA HIS A 122 10.01 -11.18 -0.87
C HIS A 122 9.45 -10.36 -2.03
N ARG A 123 8.61 -10.99 -2.86
CA ARG A 123 7.92 -10.35 -3.99
C ARG A 123 6.47 -10.13 -3.62
N ASN A 124 5.87 -9.05 -4.09
CA ASN A 124 4.44 -8.81 -4.02
C ASN A 124 3.88 -8.88 -5.45
N ILE A 125 2.82 -9.68 -5.64
CA ILE A 125 2.22 -9.92 -6.95
C ILE A 125 0.83 -9.29 -6.95
N ARG A 126 0.60 -8.36 -7.87
CA ARG A 126 -0.73 -7.80 -8.11
C ARG A 126 -1.54 -8.77 -8.95
N MET A 127 -2.60 -9.28 -8.35
CA MET A 127 -3.62 -10.09 -9.01
C MET A 127 -4.76 -9.18 -9.45
N ALA A 128 -5.32 -9.42 -10.63
CA ALA A 128 -6.48 -8.69 -11.14
C ALA A 128 -7.49 -9.60 -11.85
N GLY A 129 -8.77 -9.25 -11.78
CA GLY A 129 -9.83 -9.95 -12.52
C GLY A 129 -11.15 -9.20 -12.49
N VAL A 130 -11.99 -9.41 -13.52
CA VAL A 130 -13.39 -8.97 -13.51
C VAL A 130 -14.20 -10.08 -12.85
N LEU A 131 -14.65 -9.81 -11.62
CA LEU A 131 -15.30 -10.80 -10.76
C LEU A 131 -16.81 -10.56 -10.77
N ALA A 132 -17.63 -11.61 -10.77
CA ALA A 132 -19.05 -11.48 -10.46
C ALA A 132 -19.24 -11.25 -8.96
N ASN A 133 -20.38 -10.65 -8.54
CA ASN A 133 -20.72 -10.70 -7.12
C ASN A 133 -20.96 -12.16 -6.72
N PRO A 134 -20.57 -12.56 -5.50
CA PRO A 134 -20.74 -13.93 -5.08
C PRO A 134 -22.24 -14.24 -4.92
N ALA A 135 -22.79 -15.06 -5.84
CA ALA A 135 -24.23 -15.30 -5.97
C ALA A 135 -24.88 -15.92 -4.73
N ASP A 136 -24.12 -16.68 -3.94
CA ASP A 136 -24.59 -17.42 -2.76
C ASP A 136 -23.91 -16.94 -1.46
N PHE A 137 -23.35 -15.73 -1.44
CA PHE A 137 -22.74 -15.23 -0.20
C PHE A 137 -23.80 -14.72 0.77
N THR A 138 -23.90 -15.39 1.91
CA THR A 138 -24.63 -14.90 3.08
C THR A 138 -23.61 -14.40 4.09
N ALA A 139 -23.70 -13.11 4.45
CA ALA A 139 -22.85 -12.55 5.49
C ALA A 139 -23.07 -13.30 6.81
N PRO A 140 -22.01 -13.78 7.47
CA PRO A 140 -22.17 -14.42 8.77
C PRO A 140 -22.50 -13.36 9.84
N ALA A 141 -23.09 -13.80 10.95
CA ALA A 141 -23.54 -12.91 12.02
C ALA A 141 -22.38 -12.18 12.73
N ASP A 142 -21.15 -12.68 12.59
CA ASP A 142 -19.93 -12.13 13.16
C ASP A 142 -19.16 -11.20 12.20
N LEU A 143 -19.75 -10.84 11.06
CA LEU A 143 -19.21 -9.84 10.13
C LEU A 143 -19.72 -8.44 10.49
N TYR A 144 -18.79 -7.51 10.71
CA TYR A 144 -19.09 -6.13 11.08
C TYR A 144 -18.37 -5.13 10.18
N ASP A 145 -18.98 -3.97 9.98
CA ASP A 145 -18.29 -2.83 9.40
C ASP A 145 -17.31 -2.26 10.43
N LEU A 146 -16.06 -2.03 10.04
CA LEU A 146 -15.13 -1.23 10.84
C LEU A 146 -15.37 0.25 10.56
N LYS A 147 -15.36 1.06 11.63
CA LYS A 147 -15.50 2.52 11.57
C LYS A 147 -14.29 3.20 12.21
N ILE A 148 -14.26 4.52 12.15
CA ILE A 148 -13.17 5.32 12.71
C ILE A 148 -12.95 5.06 14.21
N ASP A 149 -13.99 4.70 14.96
CA ASP A 149 -13.88 4.39 16.39
C ASP A 149 -13.22 3.02 16.65
N ASP A 150 -13.11 2.17 15.63
CA ASP A 150 -12.53 0.82 15.72
C ASP A 150 -11.05 0.78 15.31
N ILE A 151 -10.45 1.91 14.92
CA ILE A 151 -9.06 1.93 14.40
C ILE A 151 -8.04 1.41 15.41
N ALA A 152 -8.27 1.62 16.70
CA ALA A 152 -7.39 1.13 17.76
C ALA A 152 -7.45 -0.40 17.87
N ILE A 153 -8.62 -1.00 17.58
CA ILE A 153 -8.80 -2.45 17.57
C ILE A 153 -8.10 -3.06 16.35
N ALA A 154 -8.23 -2.43 15.16
CA ALA A 154 -7.53 -2.85 13.96
C ALA A 154 -6.00 -2.75 14.11
N ASP A 155 -5.51 -1.63 14.66
CA ASP A 155 -4.09 -1.41 14.92
C ASP A 155 -3.53 -2.44 15.93
N ALA A 156 -4.25 -2.70 17.03
CA ALA A 156 -3.87 -3.71 18.01
C ALA A 156 -3.83 -5.12 17.41
N PHE A 157 -4.80 -5.46 16.55
CA PHE A 157 -4.81 -6.73 15.82
C PHE A 157 -3.56 -6.88 14.95
N GLU A 158 -3.22 -5.85 14.15
CA GLU A 158 -2.02 -5.86 13.32
C GLU A 158 -0.73 -6.00 14.10
N GLN A 159 -0.58 -5.24 15.20
CA GLN A 159 0.60 -5.30 16.04
C GLN A 159 0.74 -6.68 16.71
N SER A 160 -0.34 -7.23 17.25
CA SER A 160 -0.32 -8.54 17.94
C SER A 160 0.10 -9.69 17.03
N LEU A 161 -0.19 -9.57 15.73
CA LEU A 161 0.10 -10.58 14.71
C LEU A 161 1.31 -10.22 13.84
N HIS A 162 2.00 -9.11 14.12
CA HIS A 162 3.14 -8.64 13.35
C HIS A 162 2.83 -8.51 11.83
N LEU A 163 1.68 -7.90 11.51
CA LEU A 163 1.22 -7.75 10.11
C LEU A 163 1.80 -6.52 9.42
N PHE A 164 2.39 -5.61 10.20
CA PHE A 164 3.16 -4.46 9.73
C PHE A 164 4.33 -4.19 10.67
N GLY A 165 5.31 -3.38 10.22
CA GLY A 165 6.52 -3.11 10.98
C GLY A 165 6.30 -2.30 12.26
N GLU A 166 5.21 -1.54 12.34
CA GLU A 166 4.89 -0.60 13.43
C GLU A 166 3.38 -0.36 13.56
N SER A 167 2.97 0.38 14.60
CA SER A 167 1.61 0.94 14.67
C SER A 167 1.31 1.81 13.44
N ARG A 168 0.14 1.59 12.86
CA ARG A 168 -0.40 2.34 11.72
C ARG A 168 -1.58 3.21 12.10
N LEU A 169 -1.75 3.52 13.39
CA LEU A 169 -2.92 4.26 13.88
C LEU A 169 -3.21 5.56 13.12
N SER A 170 -2.19 6.35 12.78
CA SER A 170 -2.34 7.58 11.98
C SER A 170 -2.86 7.30 10.57
N PHE A 171 -2.38 6.24 9.92
CA PHE A 171 -2.82 5.81 8.60
C PHE A 171 -4.25 5.26 8.63
N LEU A 172 -4.56 4.42 9.62
CA LEU A 172 -5.85 3.74 9.75
C LEU A 172 -7.02 4.71 9.97
N LYS A 173 -6.78 5.90 10.55
CA LYS A 173 -7.80 6.96 10.67
C LYS A 173 -8.46 7.27 9.34
N GLY A 174 -7.66 7.56 8.31
CA GLY A 174 -8.16 7.84 6.98
C GLY A 174 -8.58 6.56 6.24
N TRP A 175 -7.82 5.46 6.42
CA TRP A 175 -8.05 4.23 5.67
C TRP A 175 -9.37 3.53 6.02
N ILE A 176 -9.71 3.47 7.31
CA ILE A 176 -10.98 2.89 7.81
C ILE A 176 -12.07 3.97 7.90
N GLY A 177 -11.70 5.22 8.21
CA GLY A 177 -12.65 6.31 8.40
C GLY A 177 -13.21 6.94 7.12
N SER A 178 -12.61 6.68 5.94
CA SER A 178 -13.11 7.24 4.68
C SER A 178 -14.46 6.65 4.27
N GLU A 179 -15.42 7.51 3.94
CA GLU A 179 -16.72 7.11 3.39
C GLU A 179 -16.64 6.47 2.00
N LYS A 180 -15.50 6.63 1.31
CA LYS A 180 -15.25 6.01 0.01
C LYS A 180 -14.68 4.60 0.12
N HIS A 181 -14.22 4.22 1.31
CA HIS A 181 -13.71 2.90 1.61
C HIS A 181 -14.80 2.05 2.25
N THR A 182 -14.70 0.74 2.13
CA THR A 182 -15.50 -0.20 2.91
C THR A 182 -14.56 -1.12 3.64
N ALA A 183 -14.49 -0.95 4.97
CA ALA A 183 -13.72 -1.78 5.87
C ALA A 183 -14.64 -2.75 6.60
N LEU A 184 -14.31 -4.05 6.56
CA LEU A 184 -15.08 -5.12 7.20
C LEU A 184 -14.15 -5.96 8.06
N ALA A 185 -14.66 -6.45 9.19
CA ALA A 185 -13.97 -7.37 10.07
C ALA A 185 -14.85 -8.57 10.45
N LEU A 186 -14.20 -9.72 10.65
CA LEU A 186 -14.79 -10.87 11.31
C LEU A 186 -14.39 -10.87 12.78
N TYR A 187 -15.36 -11.03 13.66
CA TYR A 187 -15.13 -11.11 15.10
C TYR A 187 -15.20 -12.56 15.59
N GLY A 188 -14.40 -12.87 16.60
CA GLY A 188 -14.44 -14.12 17.34
C GLY A 188 -14.41 -13.86 18.84
N PRO A 189 -14.35 -14.92 19.66
CA PRO A 189 -14.34 -14.79 21.12
C PRO A 189 -13.19 -13.95 21.68
N MET A 190 -12.08 -13.84 20.93
CA MET A 190 -10.88 -13.11 21.31
C MET A 190 -10.70 -11.76 20.59
N GLY A 191 -11.72 -11.28 19.89
CA GLY A 191 -11.65 -10.04 19.10
C GLY A 191 -11.63 -10.30 17.59
N ILE A 192 -11.00 -9.39 16.83
CA ILE A 192 -10.91 -9.51 15.37
C ILE A 192 -10.13 -10.78 14.99
N ARG A 193 -10.67 -11.58 14.07
CA ARG A 193 -10.01 -12.75 13.45
C ARG A 193 -9.51 -12.45 12.02
N GLY A 194 -9.87 -11.29 11.51
CA GLY A 194 -9.44 -10.81 10.20
C GLY A 194 -10.21 -9.56 9.85
N TYR A 195 -9.60 -8.72 9.04
CA TYR A 195 -10.27 -7.57 8.47
C TYR A 195 -9.70 -7.26 7.08
N GLY A 196 -10.49 -6.56 6.27
CA GLY A 196 -9.99 -6.02 5.03
C GLY A 196 -10.73 -4.78 4.59
N VAL A 197 -10.17 -4.10 3.60
CA VAL A 197 -10.71 -2.85 3.05
C VAL A 197 -10.82 -2.97 1.54
N ILE A 198 -11.96 -2.58 0.98
CA ILE A 198 -12.14 -2.39 -0.46
C ILE A 198 -12.38 -0.92 -0.77
N ARG A 199 -11.76 -0.42 -1.82
CA ARG A 199 -11.83 0.99 -2.21
C ARG A 199 -11.73 1.18 -3.72
N PRO A 200 -12.33 2.25 -4.28
CA PRO A 200 -12.18 2.60 -5.69
C PRO A 200 -10.76 3.10 -5.99
N CYS A 201 -10.23 2.67 -7.13
CA CYS A 201 -8.95 3.11 -7.69
C CYS A 201 -9.14 3.89 -8.98
N GLN A 202 -8.04 4.34 -9.59
CA GLN A 202 -8.08 4.92 -10.93
C GLN A 202 -8.73 3.95 -11.94
N GLU A 203 -8.39 2.68 -11.84
CA GLU A 203 -9.05 1.58 -12.55
C GLU A 203 -9.66 0.61 -11.53
N GLY A 204 -10.99 0.48 -11.57
CA GLY A 204 -11.75 -0.49 -10.78
C GLY A 204 -11.60 -0.35 -9.26
N TYR A 205 -11.47 -1.49 -8.56
CA TYR A 205 -11.42 -1.55 -7.09
C TYR A 205 -10.20 -2.31 -6.61
N LYS A 206 -9.65 -1.93 -5.45
CA LYS A 206 -8.59 -2.70 -4.80
C LYS A 206 -9.03 -3.14 -3.42
N ILE A 207 -8.73 -4.40 -3.10
CA ILE A 207 -8.84 -4.95 -1.76
C ILE A 207 -7.45 -4.88 -1.12
N GLY A 208 -7.31 -4.15 -0.02
CA GLY A 208 -6.04 -3.91 0.65
C GLY A 208 -6.19 -3.07 1.93
N PRO A 209 -5.78 -3.57 3.11
CA PRO A 209 -5.30 -4.93 3.33
C PRO A 209 -6.42 -5.96 3.19
N LEU A 210 -6.02 -7.23 3.09
CA LEU A 210 -6.83 -8.38 3.45
C LEU A 210 -6.01 -9.22 4.42
N PHE A 211 -6.33 -9.09 5.71
CA PHE A 211 -5.70 -9.84 6.79
C PHE A 211 -6.68 -10.83 7.38
N ALA A 212 -6.22 -12.06 7.63
CA ALA A 212 -7.05 -13.10 8.21
C ALA A 212 -6.22 -14.15 8.92
N GLU A 213 -6.78 -14.77 9.96
CA GLU A 213 -6.13 -15.87 10.68
C GLU A 213 -5.92 -17.13 9.84
N ASN A 214 -6.77 -17.36 8.83
CA ASN A 214 -6.77 -18.55 7.99
C ASN A 214 -7.49 -18.30 6.64
N GLU A 215 -7.41 -19.28 5.73
CA GLU A 215 -8.02 -19.22 4.40
C GLU A 215 -9.55 -19.04 4.41
N THR A 216 -10.24 -19.63 5.39
CA THR A 216 -11.71 -19.56 5.47
C THR A 216 -12.15 -18.15 5.80
N ASP A 217 -11.51 -17.51 6.78
CA ASP A 217 -11.80 -16.14 7.17
C ASP A 217 -11.41 -15.16 6.03
N ALA A 218 -10.29 -15.40 5.34
CA ALA A 218 -9.88 -14.62 4.17
C ALA A 218 -10.90 -14.70 3.02
N GLU A 219 -11.37 -15.91 2.69
CA GLU A 219 -12.39 -16.15 1.65
C GLU A 219 -13.71 -15.46 2.00
N CYS A 220 -14.12 -15.52 3.28
CA CYS A 220 -15.33 -14.84 3.76
C CYS A 220 -15.21 -13.31 3.63
N LEU A 221 -14.12 -12.72 4.11
CA LEU A 221 -13.87 -11.28 3.99
C LEU A 221 -13.77 -10.84 2.53
N PHE A 222 -13.07 -11.60 1.69
CA PHE A 222 -12.94 -11.31 0.26
C PHE A 222 -14.32 -11.22 -0.42
N LYS A 223 -15.18 -12.24 -0.20
CA LYS A 223 -16.55 -12.25 -0.73
C LYS A 223 -17.40 -11.12 -0.17
N ALA A 224 -17.30 -10.84 1.13
CA ALA A 224 -18.02 -9.76 1.79
C ALA A 224 -17.65 -8.40 1.20
N LEU A 225 -16.35 -8.11 1.08
CA LEU A 225 -15.85 -6.87 0.48
C LEU A 225 -16.29 -6.74 -0.98
N LEU A 226 -16.17 -7.83 -1.76
CA LEU A 226 -16.60 -7.86 -3.15
C LEU A 226 -18.08 -7.54 -3.30
N SER A 227 -18.94 -8.03 -2.41
CA SER A 227 -20.39 -7.73 -2.43
C SER A 227 -20.72 -6.27 -2.10
N ARG A 228 -19.80 -5.52 -1.47
CA ARG A 228 -19.97 -4.11 -1.09
C ARG A 228 -19.50 -3.14 -2.16
N ARG A 229 -18.84 -3.60 -3.23
CA ARG A 229 -18.49 -2.70 -4.35
C ARG A 229 -19.77 -2.16 -5.00
N LYS A 230 -19.82 -0.85 -5.23
CA LYS A 230 -21.01 -0.18 -5.77
C LYS A 230 -21.17 -0.50 -7.26
N ASN A 231 -21.96 -1.53 -7.59
CA ASN A 231 -22.53 -1.90 -8.90
C ASN A 231 -21.62 -1.85 -10.16
N SER A 232 -20.31 -1.68 -10.03
CA SER A 232 -19.38 -1.74 -11.15
C SER A 232 -18.87 -3.18 -11.34
N LEU A 233 -19.79 -4.08 -11.67
CA LEU A 233 -19.49 -5.51 -11.82
C LEU A 233 -18.55 -5.80 -12.99
N GLU A 234 -18.48 -4.90 -13.97
CA GLU A 234 -17.59 -4.98 -15.13
C GLU A 234 -16.20 -4.43 -14.83
N SER A 235 -16.00 -3.74 -13.71
CA SER A 235 -14.69 -3.21 -13.33
C SER A 235 -13.78 -4.29 -12.73
N PRO A 236 -12.48 -4.26 -13.06
CA PRO A 236 -11.52 -5.17 -12.46
C PRO A 236 -11.40 -4.92 -10.94
N VAL A 237 -11.13 -6.00 -10.21
CA VAL A 237 -10.74 -5.98 -8.81
C VAL A 237 -9.29 -6.38 -8.71
N TYR A 238 -8.52 -5.67 -7.90
CA TYR A 238 -7.10 -5.90 -7.66
C TYR A 238 -6.86 -6.38 -6.23
N LEU A 239 -5.89 -7.28 -6.08
CA LEU A 239 -5.41 -7.79 -4.80
C LEU A 239 -3.89 -7.95 -4.89
N ASP A 240 -3.15 -7.28 -4.01
CA ASP A 240 -1.69 -7.33 -3.98
C ASP A 240 -1.24 -8.39 -2.96
N ILE A 241 -0.86 -9.58 -3.43
CA ILE A 241 -0.53 -10.73 -2.56
C ILE A 241 0.99 -10.80 -2.30
N PRO A 242 1.45 -11.09 -1.08
CA PRO A 242 2.84 -11.46 -0.86
C PRO A 242 3.08 -12.87 -1.41
N GLU A 243 4.07 -13.02 -2.28
CA GLU A 243 4.39 -14.28 -2.95
C GLU A 243 4.65 -15.47 -2.00
N PRO A 244 5.24 -15.28 -0.80
CA PRO A 244 5.38 -16.37 0.17
C PRO A 244 4.04 -16.95 0.68
N ASN A 245 2.92 -16.24 0.53
CA ASN A 245 1.61 -16.70 0.97
C ASN A 245 0.90 -17.49 -0.15
N GLN A 246 1.14 -18.80 -0.20
CA GLN A 246 0.49 -19.69 -1.18
C GLN A 246 -1.04 -19.73 -1.01
N ALA A 247 -1.55 -19.56 0.21
CA ALA A 247 -2.99 -19.49 0.48
C ALA A 247 -3.63 -18.26 -0.18
N ALA A 248 -2.94 -17.11 -0.19
CA ALA A 248 -3.36 -15.91 -0.91
C ALA A 248 -3.37 -16.11 -2.42
N ALA A 249 -2.34 -16.77 -2.97
CA ALA A 249 -2.30 -17.12 -4.39
C ALA A 249 -3.45 -18.07 -4.79
N ASN A 250 -3.75 -19.06 -3.96
CA ASN A 250 -4.86 -19.98 -4.17
C ASN A 250 -6.21 -19.25 -4.12
N LEU A 251 -6.40 -18.33 -3.16
CA LEU A 251 -7.59 -17.48 -3.09
C LEU A 251 -7.80 -16.70 -4.39
N ALA A 252 -6.77 -15.97 -4.85
CA ALA A 252 -6.84 -15.20 -6.09
C ALA A 252 -7.15 -16.07 -7.32
N ALA A 253 -6.50 -17.24 -7.43
CA ALA A 253 -6.72 -18.18 -8.51
C ALA A 253 -8.13 -18.79 -8.53
N ARG A 254 -8.70 -19.14 -7.36
CA ARG A 254 -10.08 -19.65 -7.24
C ARG A 254 -11.12 -18.65 -7.77
N HIS A 255 -10.85 -17.36 -7.63
CA HIS A 255 -11.68 -16.28 -8.15
C HIS A 255 -11.32 -15.88 -9.59
N GLY A 256 -10.42 -16.61 -10.26
CA GLY A 256 -10.05 -16.36 -11.66
C GLY A 256 -9.18 -15.12 -11.89
N MET A 257 -8.59 -14.57 -10.82
CA MET A 257 -7.65 -13.44 -10.93
C MET A 257 -6.33 -13.91 -11.55
N ARG A 258 -5.65 -13.01 -12.27
CA ARG A 258 -4.37 -13.27 -12.94
C ARG A 258 -3.31 -12.26 -12.50
N PRO A 259 -2.03 -12.62 -12.48
CA PRO A 259 -0.97 -11.67 -12.17
C PRO A 259 -0.86 -10.61 -13.28
N VAL A 260 -0.78 -9.33 -12.89
CA VAL A 260 -0.68 -8.18 -13.82
C VAL A 260 0.46 -7.21 -13.49
N PHE A 261 1.02 -7.27 -12.29
CA PHE A 261 2.14 -6.42 -11.86
C PHE A 261 2.91 -7.09 -10.73
N GLU A 262 4.17 -6.74 -10.53
CA GLU A 262 5.02 -7.31 -9.48
C GLU A 262 5.99 -6.25 -8.93
N THR A 263 6.17 -6.27 -7.61
CA THR A 263 7.17 -5.49 -6.88
C THR A 263 8.01 -6.39 -5.99
N ALA A 264 9.16 -5.87 -5.55
CA ALA A 264 10.02 -6.49 -4.57
C ALA A 264 9.93 -5.70 -3.25
N ARG A 265 9.48 -6.37 -2.19
CA ARG A 265 9.60 -5.88 -0.83
C ARG A 265 11.06 -5.95 -0.43
N MET A 266 11.66 -4.82 -0.13
CA MET A 266 13.06 -4.73 0.28
C MET A 266 13.19 -3.90 1.56
N TYR A 267 14.22 -4.19 2.36
CA TYR A 267 14.51 -3.44 3.58
C TYR A 267 15.97 -3.01 3.64
N ARG A 268 16.20 -1.78 4.10
CA ARG A 268 17.49 -1.29 4.61
C ARG A 268 17.41 -1.29 6.13
N GLY A 269 18.34 -1.94 6.81
CA GLY A 269 18.28 -2.17 8.26
C GLY A 269 17.80 -3.59 8.59
N THR A 270 17.21 -3.78 9.77
CA THR A 270 16.74 -5.09 10.22
C THR A 270 15.42 -5.45 9.55
N ASN A 271 15.38 -6.53 8.78
CA ASN A 271 14.13 -7.02 8.18
C ASN A 271 13.08 -7.33 9.29
N PRO A 272 11.90 -6.67 9.29
CA PRO A 272 10.85 -6.97 10.25
C PRO A 272 10.35 -8.41 10.09
N LYS A 273 10.14 -9.10 11.21
CA LYS A 273 9.62 -10.49 11.21
C LYS A 273 8.10 -10.48 11.06
N LEU A 274 7.62 -10.18 9.86
CA LEU A 274 6.19 -10.11 9.57
C LEU A 274 5.56 -11.51 9.38
N ASP A 275 4.33 -11.71 9.86
CA ASP A 275 3.55 -12.94 9.61
C ASP A 275 2.83 -12.86 8.27
N LEU A 276 3.57 -13.11 7.18
CA LEU A 276 3.01 -13.09 5.81
C LEU A 276 1.95 -14.17 5.58
N THR A 277 1.87 -15.22 6.42
CA THR A 277 0.87 -16.29 6.26
C THR A 277 -0.55 -15.78 6.50
N ARG A 278 -0.69 -14.67 7.23
CA ARG A 278 -1.95 -13.99 7.54
C ARG A 278 -2.23 -12.79 6.64
N THR A 279 -1.30 -12.46 5.74
CA THR A 279 -1.45 -11.37 4.77
C THR A 279 -1.91 -11.93 3.43
N PHE A 280 -3.23 -11.90 3.19
CA PHE A 280 -3.84 -12.29 1.93
C PHE A 280 -3.86 -11.15 0.90
N GLY A 281 -3.69 -9.91 1.36
CA GLY A 281 -3.48 -8.74 0.53
C GLY A 281 -2.76 -7.67 1.34
N ILE A 282 -1.65 -7.13 0.82
CA ILE A 282 -0.99 -5.99 1.45
C ILE A 282 -1.86 -4.73 1.34
N THR A 283 -1.52 -3.69 2.09
CA THR A 283 -2.34 -2.47 2.15
C THR A 283 -2.14 -1.57 0.93
N SER A 284 -0.89 -1.24 0.61
CA SER A 284 -0.53 -0.40 -0.54
C SER A 284 0.95 -0.60 -0.91
N PHE A 285 1.34 -0.29 -2.15
CA PHE A 285 2.77 -0.27 -2.50
C PHE A 285 3.44 1.04 -2.07
N GLU A 286 2.64 2.09 -1.86
CA GLU A 286 3.10 3.44 -1.60
C GLU A 286 3.55 3.63 -0.15
N LEU A 287 2.83 3.01 0.80
CA LEU A 287 3.07 3.13 2.24
C LEU A 287 3.31 1.76 2.93
N GLY A 288 3.30 0.67 2.16
CA GLY A 288 3.64 -0.67 2.62
C GLY A 288 2.47 -1.56 2.98
#